data_AF-A0A7S4J4H4-F1
#
_entry.id   AF-A0A7S4J4H4-F1
#
_cell.length_a   1.000
_cell.length_b   1.000
_cell.length_c   1.000
_cell.angle_alpha   90.00
_cell.angle_beta   90.00
_cell.angle_gamma   90.00
#
_symmetry.space_group_name_H-M   'P 1'
#
loop_
_entity.id
_entity.type
_entity.pdbx_description
1 polymer ?
#
loop_
_entity_poly.entity_id
_entity_poly.type
_entity_poly.pdbx_seq_one_letter_code
_entity_poly.pdbx_strand_id
1 'polypeptide(L)'
;SFIHAAGIDSPGIAGSPAIALEVVQLLREAGLEMTPDPTFNPKRAPVIVPKRGDEGPGGVGLVYTPDAKEEINAAAVAPEANVVCKCEKVTEAEVVEACRRSLPVDSTQGIRKRTRAGMGGCQGKPWNYGCECRVAQIIAREEKLNPAVVG
;
A
#
# COMPACT_ATOMS: atom_id res chain seq x y z
N SER A 1 -20.74 12.82 23.22
CA SER A 1 -21.52 11.78 22.52
C SER A 1 -20.56 10.78 21.87
N PHE A 2 -20.99 9.53 21.71
CA PHE A 2 -20.20 8.47 21.07
C PHE A 2 -21.01 7.90 19.89
N ILE A 3 -20.39 7.78 18.71
CA ILE A 3 -21.04 7.34 17.48
C ILE A 3 -20.40 6.03 17.04
N HIS A 4 -21.21 5.00 16.83
CA HIS A 4 -20.78 3.71 16.30
C HIS A 4 -21.08 3.62 14.79
N ALA A 5 -20.04 3.69 13.96
CA ALA A 5 -20.14 3.33 12.53
C ALA A 5 -19.81 1.83 12.36
N ALA A 6 -20.75 0.96 12.76
CA ALA A 6 -20.58 -0.49 12.80
C ALA A 6 -21.76 -1.23 12.13
N GLY A 7 -21.65 -2.55 11.96
CA GLY A 7 -22.74 -3.38 11.41
C GLY A 7 -22.88 -3.32 9.88
N ILE A 8 -21.80 -2.97 9.17
CA ILE A 8 -21.80 -2.90 7.71
C ILE A 8 -21.68 -4.33 7.15
N ASP A 9 -22.73 -4.82 6.50
CA ASP A 9 -22.84 -6.22 6.01
C ASP A 9 -22.13 -6.44 4.66
N SER A 10 -21.00 -5.76 4.46
CA SER A 10 -20.14 -5.79 3.29
C SER A 10 -18.75 -5.26 3.70
N PRO A 11 -17.68 -5.31 2.86
CA PRO A 11 -16.41 -4.68 3.21
C PRO A 11 -16.50 -3.14 3.36
N GLY A 12 -17.68 -2.54 3.23
CA GLY A 12 -17.97 -1.13 3.46
C GLY A 12 -17.40 -0.19 2.41
N ILE A 13 -16.69 -0.71 1.40
CA ILE A 13 -15.98 0.13 0.42
C ILE A 13 -16.92 0.99 -0.42
N ALA A 14 -18.02 0.42 -0.91
CA ALA A 14 -18.99 1.11 -1.75
C ALA A 14 -19.85 2.10 -0.94
N GLY A 15 -20.21 1.74 0.29
CA GLY A 15 -21.01 2.59 1.19
C GLY A 15 -20.20 3.65 1.93
N SER A 16 -18.87 3.52 1.99
CA SER A 16 -18.01 4.39 2.81
C SER A 16 -18.22 5.90 2.61
N PRO A 17 -18.44 6.43 1.38
CA PRO A 17 -18.67 7.87 1.23
C PRO A 17 -20.00 8.33 1.82
N ALA A 18 -21.06 7.53 1.66
CA ALA A 18 -22.39 7.85 2.21
C ALA A 18 -22.38 7.76 3.75
N ILE A 19 -21.76 6.71 4.30
CA ILE A 19 -21.57 6.53 5.75
C ILE A 19 -20.77 7.70 6.33
N ALA A 20 -19.73 8.18 5.64
CA ALA A 20 -18.94 9.31 6.11
C ALA A 20 -19.79 10.61 6.22
N LEU A 21 -20.67 10.87 5.26
CA LEU A 21 -21.57 12.03 5.31
C LEU A 21 -22.56 11.94 6.49
N GLU A 22 -23.09 10.75 6.75
CA GLU A 22 -23.99 10.51 7.89
C GLU A 22 -23.27 10.67 9.23
N VAL A 23 -22.04 10.15 9.37
CA VAL A 23 -21.23 10.35 10.58
C VAL A 23 -20.92 11.82 10.82
N VAL A 24 -20.62 12.60 9.77
CA VAL A 24 -20.42 14.06 9.88
C VAL A 24 -21.70 14.73 10.36
N GLN A 25 -22.86 14.36 9.86
CA GLN A 25 -24.13 14.90 10.33
C GLN A 25 -24.35 14.59 11.83
N LEU A 26 -24.19 13.33 12.24
CA LEU A 26 -24.36 12.91 13.63
C LEU A 26 -23.39 13.62 14.58
N LEU A 27 -22.15 13.87 14.16
CA LEU A 27 -21.17 14.65 14.93
C LEU A 27 -21.62 16.11 15.10
N ARG A 28 -22.17 16.72 14.05
CA ARG A 28 -22.70 18.09 14.11
C ARG A 28 -23.88 18.19 15.06
N GLU A 29 -24.81 17.24 14.99
CA GLU A 29 -25.97 17.16 15.89
C GLU A 29 -25.54 16.94 17.35
N ALA A 30 -24.42 16.26 17.56
CA ALA A 30 -23.80 16.10 18.88
C ALA A 30 -23.05 17.36 19.38
N GLY A 31 -23.05 18.46 18.61
CA GLY A 31 -22.44 19.74 18.98
C GLY A 31 -20.96 19.88 18.61
N LEU A 32 -20.40 18.99 17.76
CA LEU A 32 -19.04 19.17 17.26
C LEU A 32 -19.01 20.29 16.21
N GLU A 33 -18.29 21.37 16.53
CA GLU A 33 -17.96 22.40 15.55
C GLU A 33 -16.96 21.86 14.53
N MET A 34 -17.28 21.99 13.24
CA MET A 34 -16.44 21.53 12.14
C MET A 34 -16.39 22.59 11.06
N THR A 35 -15.18 22.95 10.65
CA THR A 35 -14.93 23.86 9.53
C THR A 35 -14.48 23.07 8.31
N PRO A 36 -15.04 23.32 7.11
CA PRO A 36 -14.55 22.69 5.89
C PRO A 36 -13.06 22.99 5.67
N ASP A 37 -12.27 21.96 5.38
CA ASP A 37 -10.88 22.11 4.95
C ASP A 37 -10.86 22.35 3.43
N PRO A 38 -10.49 23.55 2.94
CA PRO A 38 -10.45 23.84 1.52
C PRO A 38 -9.37 23.05 0.76
N THR A 39 -8.43 22.42 1.47
CA THR A 39 -7.35 21.60 0.89
C THR A 39 -7.72 20.11 0.80
N PHE A 40 -8.87 19.71 1.35
CA PHE A 40 -9.31 18.32 1.33
C PHE A 40 -9.57 17.82 -0.09
N ASN A 41 -8.86 16.75 -0.48
CA ASN A 41 -9.06 16.08 -1.76
C ASN A 41 -9.67 14.68 -1.54
N PRO A 42 -10.96 14.46 -1.90
CA PRO A 42 -11.61 13.16 -1.73
C PRO A 42 -11.15 12.13 -2.77
N LYS A 43 -10.41 12.54 -3.81
CA LYS A 43 -9.95 11.64 -4.87
C LYS A 43 -8.61 11.03 -4.47
N ARG A 44 -8.59 9.71 -4.35
CA ARG A 44 -7.39 8.94 -4.05
C ARG A 44 -6.94 8.17 -5.27
N ALA A 45 -5.76 8.51 -5.82
CA ALA A 45 -5.15 7.73 -6.89
C ALA A 45 -4.83 6.30 -6.40
N PRO A 46 -5.00 5.27 -7.26
CA PRO A 46 -4.61 3.90 -6.92
C PRO A 46 -3.10 3.82 -6.67
N VAL A 47 -2.69 2.92 -5.78
CA VAL A 47 -1.27 2.57 -5.60
C VAL A 47 -0.84 1.60 -6.68
N ILE A 48 -1.69 0.62 -6.99
CA ILE A 48 -1.43 -0.41 -8.00
C ILE A 48 -1.59 0.21 -9.38
N VAL A 49 -0.52 0.19 -10.16
CA VAL A 49 -0.56 0.58 -11.57
C VAL A 49 -0.61 -0.68 -12.43
N PRO A 50 -1.57 -0.82 -13.38
CA PRO A 50 -1.57 -1.92 -14.33
C PRO A 50 -0.31 -1.90 -15.21
N LYS A 51 0.31 -3.06 -15.43
CA LYS A 51 1.50 -3.22 -16.29
C LYS A 51 1.11 -3.92 -17.59
N ARG A 52 1.70 -3.49 -18.71
CA ARG A 52 1.48 -4.11 -20.03
C ARG A 52 2.65 -5.05 -20.32
N GLY A 53 2.48 -6.33 -20.01
CA GLY A 53 3.62 -7.25 -20.07
C GLY A 53 4.69 -6.83 -19.06
N ASP A 54 5.89 -6.55 -19.54
CA ASP A 54 7.02 -6.06 -18.72
C ASP A 54 7.29 -4.56 -18.90
N GLU A 55 6.30 -3.82 -19.41
CA GLU A 55 6.29 -2.36 -19.39
C GLU A 55 5.54 -1.87 -18.15
N GLY A 56 6.27 -1.16 -17.29
CA GLY A 56 5.76 -0.43 -16.15
C GLY A 56 5.12 0.92 -16.53
N PRO A 57 4.76 1.75 -15.54
CA PRO A 57 4.13 3.05 -15.77
C PRO A 57 4.98 3.93 -16.70
N GLY A 58 4.35 4.59 -17.68
CA GLY A 58 5.05 5.49 -18.60
C GLY A 58 5.99 4.81 -19.60
N GLY A 59 5.88 3.49 -19.80
CA GLY A 59 6.75 2.74 -20.73
C GLY A 59 8.12 2.37 -20.15
N VAL A 60 8.32 2.55 -18.84
CA VAL A 60 9.54 2.14 -18.13
C VAL A 60 9.61 0.62 -18.07
N GLY A 61 10.67 0.02 -18.62
CA GLY A 61 10.85 -1.43 -18.56
C GLY A 61 11.04 -1.95 -17.14
N LEU A 62 10.37 -3.06 -16.81
CA LEU A 62 10.53 -3.74 -15.54
C LEU A 62 11.85 -4.51 -15.48
N VAL A 63 12.51 -4.43 -14.34
CA VAL A 63 13.79 -5.09 -14.08
C VAL A 63 13.62 -6.08 -12.93
N TYR A 64 13.90 -7.33 -13.22
CA TYR A 64 13.78 -8.44 -12.29
C TYR A 64 15.18 -8.87 -11.82
N THR A 65 15.48 -8.62 -10.54
CA THR A 65 16.75 -9.03 -9.93
C THR A 65 16.70 -10.47 -9.41
N PRO A 66 17.87 -11.14 -9.21
CA PRO A 66 17.94 -12.41 -8.51
C PRO A 66 17.34 -12.34 -7.10
N ASP A 67 16.75 -13.44 -6.63
CA ASP A 67 16.10 -13.52 -5.31
C ASP A 67 17.11 -13.75 -4.18
N ALA A 68 18.05 -12.82 -4.04
CA ALA A 68 19.04 -12.84 -2.97
C ALA A 68 18.35 -12.73 -1.60
N LYS A 69 17.36 -11.83 -1.47
CA LYS A 69 16.60 -11.47 -0.23
C LYS A 69 17.32 -10.50 0.69
N GLU A 70 18.62 -10.28 0.51
CA GLU A 70 19.39 -9.31 1.30
C GLU A 70 19.36 -7.90 0.72
N GLU A 71 19.08 -7.78 -0.58
CA GLU A 71 19.12 -6.50 -1.30
C GLU A 71 17.78 -6.18 -1.97
N ILE A 72 17.30 -4.95 -1.78
CA ILE A 72 16.07 -4.46 -2.41
C ILE A 72 16.26 -4.30 -3.93
N ASN A 73 17.38 -3.71 -4.34
CA ASN A 73 17.62 -3.21 -5.71
C ASN A 73 19.07 -3.47 -6.17
N ALA A 74 19.43 -4.75 -6.29
CA ALA A 74 20.77 -5.18 -6.69
C ALA A 74 21.22 -4.67 -8.08
N ALA A 75 20.27 -4.34 -8.96
CA ALA A 75 20.56 -3.79 -10.29
C ALA A 75 20.77 -2.26 -10.30
N ALA A 76 20.60 -1.58 -9.16
CA ALA A 76 20.73 -0.13 -9.02
C ALA A 76 19.90 0.67 -10.04
N VAL A 77 18.69 0.19 -10.36
CA VAL A 77 17.77 0.84 -11.30
C VAL A 77 16.79 1.76 -10.59
N ALA A 78 16.05 2.57 -11.34
CA ALA A 78 15.01 3.43 -10.75
C ALA A 78 13.93 2.60 -9.99
N PRO A 79 13.37 3.09 -8.88
CA PRO A 79 12.34 2.36 -8.11
C PRO A 79 11.11 1.96 -8.93
N GLU A 80 10.77 2.71 -9.98
CA GLU A 80 9.68 2.43 -10.90
C GLU A 80 9.95 1.22 -11.79
N ALA A 81 11.23 0.90 -12.02
CA ALA A 81 11.68 -0.26 -12.80
C ALA A 81 11.97 -1.47 -11.91
N ASN A 82 12.42 -1.27 -10.67
CA ASN A 82 12.84 -2.35 -9.78
C ASN A 82 11.64 -3.20 -9.30
N VAL A 83 11.57 -4.46 -9.72
CA VAL A 83 10.48 -5.37 -9.32
C VAL A 83 10.78 -6.04 -7.98
N VAL A 84 9.97 -5.72 -6.98
CA VAL A 84 10.00 -6.31 -5.64
C VAL A 84 9.17 -7.60 -5.57
N CYS A 85 7.98 -7.64 -6.17
CA CYS A 85 7.18 -8.86 -6.25
C CYS A 85 7.05 -9.34 -7.69
N LYS A 86 7.73 -10.44 -8.03
CA LYS A 86 7.75 -10.99 -9.40
C LYS A 86 6.39 -11.48 -9.88
N CYS A 87 5.61 -12.14 -9.01
CA CYS A 87 4.31 -12.70 -9.39
C CYS A 87 3.27 -11.62 -9.74
N GLU A 88 3.25 -10.53 -8.98
CA GLU A 88 2.24 -9.46 -9.11
C GLU A 88 2.82 -8.22 -9.81
N LYS A 89 4.09 -8.30 -10.23
CA LYS A 89 4.86 -7.22 -10.85
C LYS A 89 4.79 -5.92 -10.04
N VAL A 90 4.93 -6.03 -8.72
CA VAL A 90 4.93 -4.87 -7.81
C VAL A 90 6.32 -4.27 -7.79
N THR A 91 6.41 -2.97 -8.05
CA THR A 91 7.69 -2.24 -8.08
C THR A 91 8.05 -1.67 -6.72
N GLU A 92 9.32 -1.31 -6.53
CA GLU A 92 9.77 -0.61 -5.33
C GLU A 92 9.00 0.70 -5.13
N ALA A 93 8.77 1.46 -6.21
CA ALA A 93 8.00 2.70 -6.17
C ALA A 93 6.58 2.49 -5.62
N GLU A 94 5.90 1.41 -5.97
CA GLU A 94 4.56 1.11 -5.46
C GLU A 94 4.56 0.79 -3.95
N VAL A 95 5.60 0.13 -3.45
CA VAL A 95 5.76 -0.14 -2.00
C VAL A 95 6.07 1.15 -1.25
N VAL A 96 6.94 1.99 -1.78
CA VAL A 96 7.27 3.32 -1.22
C VAL A 96 6.03 4.22 -1.17
N GLU A 97 5.30 4.30 -2.29
CA GLU A 97 4.05 5.05 -2.38
C GLU A 97 3.01 4.53 -1.38
N ALA A 98 2.93 3.21 -1.17
CA ALA A 98 2.05 2.63 -0.16
C ALA A 98 2.40 3.07 1.27
N CYS A 99 3.68 3.22 1.61
CA CYS A 99 4.13 3.66 2.95
C CYS A 99 3.77 5.14 3.19
N ARG A 100 3.91 6.00 2.18
CA ARG A 100 3.70 7.47 2.30
C ARG A 100 2.23 7.91 2.37
N ARG A 101 1.27 6.98 2.33
CA ARG A 101 -0.17 7.30 2.41
C ARG A 101 -0.58 7.59 3.86
N SER A 102 -1.72 8.25 4.02
CA SER A 102 -2.25 8.77 5.29
C SER A 102 -2.38 7.78 6.44
N LEU A 103 -2.47 6.47 6.14
CA LEU A 103 -2.43 5.43 7.16
C LEU A 103 -1.01 4.87 7.23
N PRO A 104 -0.33 4.90 8.39
CA PRO A 104 0.98 4.30 8.56
C PRO A 104 1.00 2.82 8.13
N VAL A 105 2.17 2.34 7.75
CA VAL A 105 2.39 0.92 7.44
C VAL A 105 3.54 0.41 8.30
N ASP A 106 3.26 -0.58 9.13
CA ASP A 106 4.22 -1.20 10.03
C ASP A 106 4.46 -2.69 9.72
N SER A 107 3.80 -3.21 8.67
CA SER A 107 3.75 -4.63 8.37
C SER A 107 3.69 -4.92 6.88
N THR A 108 4.29 -6.05 6.48
CA THR A 108 4.21 -6.60 5.12
C THR A 108 2.76 -6.94 4.75
N GLN A 109 1.93 -7.31 5.72
CA GLN A 109 0.49 -7.52 5.51
C GLN A 109 -0.25 -6.23 5.13
N GLY A 110 0.17 -5.09 5.70
CA GLY A 110 -0.31 -3.77 5.29
C GLY A 110 0.02 -3.48 3.82
N ILE A 111 1.27 -3.74 3.41
CA ILE A 111 1.69 -3.60 2.01
C ILE A 111 0.96 -4.58 1.09
N ARG A 112 0.79 -5.84 1.50
CA ARG A 112 0.07 -6.88 0.75
C ARG A 112 -1.34 -6.40 0.38
N LYS A 113 -2.08 -5.82 1.34
CA LYS A 113 -3.43 -5.27 1.11
C LYS A 113 -3.44 -4.03 0.20
N ARG A 114 -2.36 -3.24 0.19
CA ARG A 114 -2.25 -1.99 -0.62
C ARG A 114 -1.73 -2.21 -2.04
N THR A 115 -0.82 -3.16 -2.22
CA THR A 115 -0.04 -3.34 -3.46
C THR A 115 -0.21 -4.69 -4.12
N ARG A 116 -0.75 -5.68 -3.39
CA ARG A 116 -0.78 -7.11 -3.75
C ARG A 116 0.56 -7.84 -3.68
N ALA A 117 1.64 -7.22 -3.19
CA ALA A 117 2.90 -7.94 -2.99
C ALA A 117 2.67 -9.20 -2.12
N GLY A 118 3.11 -10.37 -2.62
CA GLY A 118 2.87 -11.65 -1.96
C GLY A 118 1.48 -12.27 -2.20
N MET A 119 0.63 -11.72 -3.07
CA MET A 119 -0.69 -12.28 -3.38
C MET A 119 -0.75 -13.17 -4.63
N GLY A 120 0.34 -13.24 -5.41
CA GLY A 120 0.40 -14.08 -6.61
C GLY A 120 0.71 -15.54 -6.32
N GLY A 121 1.05 -16.34 -7.34
CA GLY A 121 1.22 -17.79 -7.19
C GLY A 121 2.19 -18.25 -6.09
N CYS A 122 3.20 -17.45 -5.74
CA CYS A 122 4.12 -17.75 -4.64
C CYS A 122 3.52 -17.60 -3.24
N GLN A 123 2.42 -16.84 -3.10
CA GLN A 123 1.78 -16.50 -1.82
C GLN A 123 2.75 -15.93 -0.77
N GLY A 124 3.77 -15.17 -1.20
CA GLY A 124 4.74 -14.56 -0.30
C GLY A 124 5.76 -15.53 0.32
N LYS A 125 5.67 -16.83 0.01
CA LYS A 125 6.48 -17.88 0.65
C LYS A 125 7.99 -17.58 0.61
N PRO A 126 8.68 -17.59 1.77
CA PRO A 126 10.10 -17.20 1.87
C PRO A 126 11.05 -18.04 1.00
N TRP A 127 10.72 -19.29 0.70
CA TRP A 127 11.54 -20.20 -0.11
C TRP A 127 11.34 -20.04 -1.63
N ASN A 128 10.41 -19.19 -2.05
CA ASN A 128 10.24 -18.85 -3.46
C ASN A 128 11.02 -17.54 -3.75
N TYR A 129 10.36 -16.50 -4.27
CA TYR A 129 10.98 -15.23 -4.62
C TYR A 129 11.33 -14.29 -3.44
N GLY A 130 10.96 -14.65 -2.21
CA GLY A 130 11.30 -13.90 -1.00
C GLY A 130 10.92 -12.41 -1.02
N CYS A 131 9.82 -12.03 -1.69
CA CYS A 131 9.45 -10.62 -1.85
C CYS A 131 9.08 -9.95 -0.52
N GLU A 132 8.57 -10.69 0.47
CA GLU A 132 8.21 -10.15 1.79
C GLU A 132 9.43 -9.60 2.53
N CYS A 133 10.60 -10.23 2.42
CA CYS A 133 11.85 -9.73 2.99
C CYS A 133 12.23 -8.36 2.41
N ARG A 134 12.12 -8.21 1.08
CA ARG A 134 12.40 -6.94 0.39
C ARG A 134 11.38 -5.87 0.72
N VAL A 135 10.10 -6.23 0.86
CA VAL A 135 9.05 -5.32 1.34
C VAL A 135 9.35 -4.85 2.77
N ALA A 136 9.73 -5.75 3.68
CA ALA A 136 10.08 -5.40 5.05
C ALA A 136 11.27 -4.43 5.12
N GLN A 137 12.29 -4.63 4.27
CA GLN A 137 13.42 -3.70 4.16
C GLN A 137 12.99 -2.31 3.65
N ILE A 138 12.06 -2.23 2.69
CA ILE A 138 11.53 -0.94 2.20
C ILE A 138 10.74 -0.23 3.30
N ILE A 139 9.84 -0.93 4.00
CA ILE A 139 9.08 -0.35 5.13
C ILE A 139 10.06 0.16 6.19
N ALA A 140 11.04 -0.64 6.59
CA ALA A 140 12.04 -0.26 7.57
C ALA A 140 12.81 1.02 7.16
N ARG A 141 13.14 1.14 5.87
CA ARG A 141 13.76 2.35 5.30
C ARG A 141 12.83 3.57 5.38
N GLU A 142 11.59 3.46 4.89
CA GLU A 142 10.67 4.61 4.81
C GLU A 142 10.18 5.06 6.21
N GLU A 143 9.95 4.11 7.12
CA GLU A 143 9.43 4.36 8.47
C GLU A 143 10.53 4.50 9.54
N LYS A 144 11.81 4.37 9.14
CA LYS A 144 12.98 4.41 10.04
C LYS A 144 12.90 3.36 11.17
N LEU A 145 12.47 2.15 10.83
CA LEU A 145 12.36 1.01 11.74
C LEU A 145 13.54 0.04 11.56
N ASN A 146 13.71 -0.88 12.50
CA ASN A 146 14.60 -2.03 12.31
C ASN A 146 13.88 -3.07 11.42
N PRO A 147 14.50 -3.57 10.32
CA PRO A 147 13.87 -4.59 9.48
C PRO A 147 13.42 -5.85 10.24
N ALA A 148 14.10 -6.22 11.33
CA ALA A 148 13.75 -7.38 12.15
C ALA A 148 12.41 -7.24 12.90
N VAL A 149 11.87 -6.02 13.01
CA VAL A 149 10.58 -5.76 13.66
C VAL A 149 9.42 -5.53 12.68
N VAL A 150 9.70 -5.53 11.38
CA VAL A 150 8.69 -5.37 10.34
C VAL A 150 8.18 -6.75 9.93
N GLY A 151 6.95 -7.07 10.34
CA GLY A 151 6.28 -8.36 10.11
C GLY A 151 5.44 -8.38 8.85
#